data_AF-A0A7C2FBV8-F1
#
_entry.id   AF-A0A7C2FBV8-F1
#
_cell.length_a   1.000
_cell.length_b   1.000
_cell.length_c   1.000
_cell.angle_alpha   90.00
_cell.angle_beta   90.00
_cell.angle_gamma   90.00
#
_symmetry.space_group_name_H-M   'P 1'
#
loop_
_entity.id
_entity.type
_entity.pdbx_description
1 polymer ?
#
loop_
_entity_poly.entity_id
_entity_poly.type
_entity_poly.pdbx_seq_one_letter_code
_entity_poly.pdbx_strand_id
1 'polypeptide(L)'
;MSARFGVLLVVVTLAAGIAGGGGWPPAARAAGIVTVTSTADTAGTCPHPGNCTLRAAIAAVNSGGASTIRFDAAIFPAAAPAVISVGSSPLPPLTADGATIDGSGSGVILRSASASLSVPHDGLRVTGSGATVRGLTFEGFSGVCLHAEGANATVGSPAAPNQFHDCGVAIRVAGTAGTVAGNDISADPASLPDAIGILVSGSNVTIGGAGAARNAVEGTAIGIRVTGGSALVAGVTIENNSFRRVSSACVDLAAGSSGTKVRDNAFEDCGSGIVVDPVTEPAPVDGNSFTGNTFVGIRGLAIDLGADGVRNPPGQAPPGPNGWVAYPAIARATPSGIEGTTCPGCRVEIYLASHTPGGQTDYGTAPLGPPATADASGRFSVAATVSPGQWLVALATDAQGNTSEFSPPARVGSGAVVCGNVQLLPGWNHVAYFGSTPLILGDAFPSSASPVVVAIYQAIDGSMQYRRWLAATPAGRTLAVLEPGREYWFLATAPVTLPGGFSVSFPVPVTLQQGWNDLVYIGGSADPRDALASLEGRLIEVAKWDAATQRWRRFGDGTAPAWATGFDLVEACATYQVRVSEAVTLQPLQP
;
A
#
# COMPACT_ATOMS: atom_id res chain seq x y z
N MET A 1 63.64 48.98 45.58
CA MET A 1 63.68 50.36 45.04
C MET A 1 63.63 50.20 43.52
N SER A 2 62.49 50.53 42.90
CA SER A 2 62.34 51.70 42.02
C SER A 2 63.45 51.79 40.97
N ALA A 3 63.27 51.87 39.65
CA ALA A 3 62.16 51.94 38.71
C ALA A 3 62.84 52.14 37.34
N ARG A 4 62.26 51.69 36.22
CA ARG A 4 62.20 52.48 34.98
C ARG A 4 61.35 51.77 33.93
N PHE A 5 60.16 52.36 33.74
CA PHE A 5 59.25 52.16 32.63
C PHE A 5 59.92 52.62 31.32
N GLY A 6 59.87 51.78 30.29
CA GLY A 6 60.04 52.16 28.89
C GLY A 6 58.70 51.97 28.19
N VAL A 7 58.12 53.08 27.72
CA VAL A 7 56.87 53.14 26.95
C VAL A 7 57.17 52.78 25.50
N LEU A 8 56.52 51.74 24.97
CA LEU A 8 56.41 51.50 23.53
C LEU A 8 54.93 51.61 23.14
N LEU A 9 54.64 52.64 22.35
CA LEU A 9 53.34 52.97 21.79
C LEU A 9 53.06 52.04 20.60
N VAL A 10 52.07 51.15 20.72
CA VAL A 10 51.50 50.41 19.57
C VAL A 10 50.07 50.91 19.38
N VAL A 11 49.88 51.70 18.32
CA VAL A 11 48.56 52.11 17.83
C VAL A 11 48.00 50.96 17.01
N VAL A 12 47.02 50.23 17.56
CA VAL A 12 46.18 49.30 16.80
C VAL A 12 44.94 50.08 16.34
N THR A 13 44.92 50.45 15.06
CA THR A 13 43.70 50.91 14.38
C THR A 13 42.79 49.71 14.15
N LEU A 14 41.74 49.59 14.97
CA LEU A 14 40.66 48.62 14.79
C LEU A 14 39.70 49.16 13.71
N ALA A 15 39.91 48.75 12.46
CA ALA A 15 38.93 48.96 11.40
C ALA A 15 37.78 47.95 11.56
N ALA A 16 36.68 48.38 12.18
CA ALA A 16 35.44 47.62 12.18
C ALA A 16 34.78 47.73 10.79
N GLY A 17 34.99 46.71 9.96
CA GLY A 17 34.22 46.51 8.74
C GLY A 17 32.79 46.12 9.09
N ILE A 18 31.87 47.09 9.09
CA ILE A 18 30.43 46.83 9.17
C ILE A 18 29.95 46.56 7.74
N ALA A 19 29.98 45.28 7.36
CA ALA A 19 29.24 44.77 6.21
C ALA A 19 28.57 43.47 6.67
N GLY A 20 27.36 43.61 7.20
CA GLY A 20 26.54 42.50 7.65
C GLY A 20 25.13 42.99 7.87
N GLY A 21 24.28 42.85 6.85
CA GLY A 21 22.84 43.09 6.92
C GLY A 21 22.14 42.03 7.76
N GLY A 22 22.46 41.98 9.06
CA GLY A 22 21.68 41.25 10.05
C GLY A 22 20.38 42.02 10.28
N GLY A 23 19.30 41.56 9.66
CA GLY A 23 17.95 41.99 10.02
C GLY A 23 17.78 41.84 11.53
N TRP A 24 17.34 42.90 12.18
CA TRP A 24 16.96 42.85 13.59
C TRP A 24 15.92 41.74 13.78
N PRO A 25 15.95 40.98 14.90
CA PRO A 25 14.84 40.10 15.22
C PRO A 25 13.55 40.94 15.25
N PRO A 26 12.44 40.43 14.72
CA PRO A 26 11.17 41.16 14.73
C PRO A 26 10.85 41.56 16.17
N ALA A 27 10.44 42.82 16.36
CA ALA A 27 10.03 43.33 17.66
C ALA A 27 8.97 42.41 18.28
N ALA A 28 9.16 42.02 19.54
CA ALA A 28 8.22 41.17 20.26
C ALA A 28 6.82 41.83 20.29
N ARG A 29 5.81 41.12 19.77
CA ARG A 29 4.41 41.56 19.79
C ARG A 29 3.89 41.74 21.21
N ALA A 30 2.90 42.62 21.38
CA ALA A 30 2.13 42.69 22.61
C ALA A 30 1.43 41.35 22.85
N ALA A 31 1.68 40.71 24.00
CA ALA A 31 1.10 39.43 24.41
C ALA A 31 -0.39 39.53 24.81
N GLY A 32 -1.20 40.14 23.95
CA GLY A 32 -2.61 40.41 24.19
C GLY A 32 -3.54 39.32 23.63
N ILE A 33 -4.69 39.15 24.27
CA ILE A 33 -5.81 38.32 23.79
C ILE A 33 -6.94 39.25 23.32
N VAL A 34 -7.49 38.97 22.15
CA VAL A 34 -8.77 39.53 21.69
C VAL A 34 -9.83 38.44 21.76
N THR A 35 -10.93 38.71 22.45
CA THR A 35 -12.06 37.78 22.57
C THR A 35 -13.17 38.17 21.60
N VAL A 36 -13.55 37.27 20.71
CA VAL A 36 -14.71 37.39 19.83
C VAL A 36 -15.99 37.18 20.66
N THR A 37 -16.91 38.12 20.57
CA THR A 37 -18.15 38.16 21.37
C THR A 37 -19.41 38.27 20.50
N SER A 38 -19.28 38.04 19.18
CA SER A 38 -20.39 38.17 18.24
C SER A 38 -20.27 37.12 17.12
N THR A 39 -21.40 36.54 16.74
CA THR A 39 -21.54 35.60 15.61
C THR A 39 -21.66 36.29 14.25
N ALA A 40 -21.78 37.62 14.23
CA ALA A 40 -21.94 38.37 12.98
C ALA A 40 -20.65 38.39 12.13
N ASP A 41 -20.77 38.16 10.82
CA ASP A 41 -19.71 38.40 9.83
C ASP A 41 -19.82 39.79 9.19
N THR A 42 -19.78 40.82 10.03
CA THR A 42 -19.79 42.23 9.62
C THR A 42 -18.58 42.97 10.18
N ALA A 43 -18.43 44.25 9.79
CA ALA A 43 -17.56 45.15 10.53
C ALA A 43 -17.97 45.17 12.02
N GLY A 44 -16.97 45.34 12.89
CA GLY A 44 -17.13 45.33 14.34
C GLY A 44 -16.00 46.13 14.99
N THR A 45 -15.90 46.06 16.31
CA THR A 45 -14.83 46.73 17.07
C THR A 45 -14.35 45.83 18.19
N CYS A 46 -13.03 45.73 18.37
CA CYS A 46 -12.41 44.91 19.40
C CYS A 46 -11.42 45.75 20.22
N PRO A 47 -11.41 45.63 21.55
CA PRO A 47 -12.34 44.84 22.37
C PRO A 47 -13.74 45.48 22.46
N HIS A 48 -14.81 44.68 22.47
CA HIS A 48 -16.19 45.13 22.72
C HIS A 48 -17.02 43.96 23.28
N PRO A 49 -17.88 44.15 24.29
CA PRO A 49 -18.58 43.04 24.97
C PRO A 49 -19.64 42.31 24.13
N GLY A 50 -20.10 42.88 23.01
CA GLY A 50 -21.12 42.26 22.16
C GLY A 50 -20.98 42.56 20.66
N ASN A 51 -19.86 43.15 20.23
CA ASN A 51 -19.65 43.59 18.84
C ASN A 51 -18.21 43.38 18.35
N CYS A 52 -17.43 42.55 19.07
CA CYS A 52 -16.14 42.09 18.57
C CYS A 52 -16.41 40.87 17.67
N THR A 53 -16.54 41.11 16.37
CA THR A 53 -16.68 40.06 15.34
C THR A 53 -15.32 39.42 15.04
N LEU A 54 -15.30 38.22 14.46
CA LEU A 54 -14.05 37.57 14.03
C LEU A 54 -13.26 38.46 13.05
N ARG A 55 -13.96 39.16 12.14
CA ARG A 55 -13.36 40.11 11.21
C ARG A 55 -12.62 41.25 11.92
N ALA A 56 -13.24 41.84 12.95
CA ALA A 56 -12.62 42.89 13.74
C ALA A 56 -11.45 42.35 14.60
N ALA A 57 -11.55 41.12 15.10
CA ALA A 57 -10.49 40.48 15.87
C ALA A 57 -9.24 40.21 15.02
N ILE A 58 -9.41 39.72 13.79
CA ILE A 58 -8.29 39.54 12.84
C ILE A 58 -7.63 40.88 12.55
N ALA A 59 -8.41 41.95 12.30
CA ALA A 59 -7.86 43.28 12.07
C ALA A 59 -7.04 43.80 13.28
N ALA A 60 -7.52 43.56 14.51
CA ALA A 60 -6.82 43.95 15.73
C ALA A 60 -5.50 43.19 15.94
N VAL A 61 -5.44 41.91 15.59
CA VAL A 61 -4.20 41.12 15.66
C VAL A 61 -3.22 41.52 14.55
N ASN A 62 -3.72 41.73 13.33
CA ASN A 62 -2.93 42.19 12.19
C ASN A 62 -2.28 43.57 12.45
N SER A 63 -2.97 44.47 13.16
CA SER A 63 -2.41 45.78 13.56
C SER A 63 -1.44 45.73 14.74
N GLY A 64 -1.19 44.54 15.32
CA GLY A 64 -0.28 44.35 16.44
C GLY A 64 -0.90 44.61 17.82
N GLY A 65 -2.21 44.83 17.90
CA GLY A 65 -2.93 45.04 19.16
C GLY A 65 -3.04 43.80 20.05
N ALA A 66 -2.82 42.60 19.49
CA ALA A 66 -2.84 41.32 20.19
C ALA A 66 -2.08 40.25 19.38
N SER A 67 -1.84 39.09 20.01
CA SER A 67 -1.23 37.92 19.38
C SER A 67 -2.19 36.72 19.31
N THR A 68 -3.28 36.73 20.06
CA THR A 68 -4.20 35.59 20.16
C THR A 68 -5.66 36.02 20.04
N ILE A 69 -6.43 35.30 19.23
CA ILE A 69 -7.88 35.40 19.13
C ILE A 69 -8.50 34.23 19.90
N ARG A 70 -9.40 34.53 20.83
CA ARG A 70 -10.24 33.55 21.54
C ARG A 70 -11.72 33.86 21.33
N PHE A 71 -12.59 32.96 21.79
CA PHE A 71 -14.03 33.09 21.65
C PHE A 71 -14.70 33.06 23.02
N ASP A 72 -15.65 33.97 23.24
CA ASP A 72 -16.44 34.02 24.47
C ASP A 72 -17.29 32.76 24.60
N ALA A 73 -17.10 31.99 25.67
CA ALA A 73 -17.82 30.73 25.90
C ALA A 73 -19.32 30.92 26.17
N ALA A 74 -19.77 32.11 26.56
CA ALA A 74 -21.19 32.41 26.70
C ALA A 74 -21.86 32.60 25.33
N ILE A 75 -21.11 33.07 24.33
CA ILE A 75 -21.60 33.25 22.95
C ILE A 75 -21.36 32.00 22.09
N PHE A 76 -20.25 31.31 22.32
CA PHE A 76 -19.81 30.10 21.63
C PHE A 76 -19.68 28.92 22.60
N PRO A 77 -20.77 28.46 23.24
CA PRO A 77 -20.67 27.39 24.22
C PRO A 77 -20.31 26.06 23.55
N ALA A 78 -19.33 25.34 24.10
CA ALA A 78 -18.88 24.06 23.54
C ALA A 78 -20.00 23.01 23.43
N ALA A 79 -20.96 23.03 24.36
CA ALA A 79 -22.11 22.11 24.35
C ALA A 79 -23.19 22.47 23.32
N ALA A 80 -23.18 23.70 22.78
CA ALA A 80 -24.12 24.17 21.78
C ALA A 80 -23.40 25.14 20.82
N PRO A 81 -22.61 24.61 19.87
CA PRO A 81 -21.76 25.43 19.01
C PRO A 81 -22.54 26.52 18.27
N ALA A 82 -21.96 27.71 18.21
CA ALA A 82 -22.52 28.85 17.50
C ALA A 82 -21.84 29.06 16.14
N VAL A 83 -22.63 29.54 15.18
CA VAL A 83 -22.23 29.65 13.77
C VAL A 83 -21.88 31.09 13.42
N ILE A 84 -20.71 31.28 12.81
CA ILE A 84 -20.35 32.49 12.09
C ILE A 84 -20.54 32.19 10.60
N SER A 85 -21.62 32.73 10.03
CA SER A 85 -21.94 32.57 8.61
C SER A 85 -21.09 33.52 7.76
N VAL A 86 -20.08 32.98 7.09
CA VAL A 86 -19.15 33.73 6.21
C VAL A 86 -19.70 33.74 4.79
N GLY A 87 -20.02 34.91 4.22
CA GLY A 87 -20.47 34.90 2.82
C GLY A 87 -20.82 36.22 2.16
N SER A 88 -20.64 37.37 2.81
CA SER A 88 -20.69 38.67 2.10
C SER A 88 -19.39 38.99 1.37
N SER A 89 -18.27 38.49 1.90
CA SER A 89 -16.91 38.61 1.38
C SER A 89 -15.99 37.64 2.14
N PRO A 90 -14.85 37.20 1.58
CA PRO A 90 -13.88 36.41 2.32
C PRO A 90 -13.49 37.07 3.66
N LEU A 91 -13.18 36.25 4.68
CA LEU A 91 -12.57 36.77 5.89
C LEU A 91 -11.24 37.45 5.54
N PRO A 92 -10.87 38.55 6.23
CA PRO A 92 -9.57 39.15 6.03
C PRO A 92 -8.48 38.12 6.37
N PRO A 93 -7.38 38.06 5.61
CA PRO A 93 -6.30 37.13 5.91
C PRO A 93 -5.67 37.48 7.27
N LEU A 94 -5.28 36.45 8.03
CA LEU A 94 -4.45 36.62 9.22
C LEU A 94 -2.99 36.78 8.77
N THR A 95 -2.51 38.03 8.71
CA THR A 95 -1.18 38.39 8.20
C THR A 95 -0.13 38.50 9.31
N ALA A 96 -0.58 38.45 10.56
CA ALA A 96 0.28 38.55 11.72
C ALA A 96 1.14 37.29 11.95
N ASP A 97 2.46 37.43 11.87
CA ASP A 97 3.40 36.40 12.34
C ASP A 97 3.17 36.01 13.81
N GLY A 98 3.23 34.70 14.09
CA GLY A 98 3.05 34.08 15.40
C GLY A 98 1.62 34.16 15.94
N ALA A 99 0.66 34.65 15.14
CA ALA A 99 -0.70 34.83 15.61
C ALA A 99 -1.42 33.49 15.83
N THR A 100 -2.23 33.42 16.87
CA THR A 100 -3.02 32.22 17.19
C THR A 100 -4.51 32.51 17.12
N ILE A 101 -5.27 31.66 16.44
CA ILE A 101 -6.73 31.55 16.60
C ILE A 101 -7.01 30.29 17.40
N ASP A 102 -7.58 30.47 18.59
CA ASP A 102 -7.78 29.41 19.57
C ASP A 102 -9.26 29.28 19.93
N GLY A 103 -9.91 28.29 19.31
CA GLY A 103 -11.27 27.87 19.65
C GLY A 103 -11.34 26.87 20.82
N SER A 104 -10.21 26.52 21.45
CA SER A 104 -10.22 25.52 22.52
C SER A 104 -11.16 25.90 23.68
N GLY A 105 -12.06 24.97 24.01
CA GLY A 105 -13.09 25.16 25.03
C GLY A 105 -14.35 25.89 24.57
N SER A 106 -14.41 26.30 23.29
CA SER A 106 -15.56 26.98 22.68
C SER A 106 -16.13 26.17 21.52
N GLY A 107 -17.42 26.31 21.25
CA GLY A 107 -18.09 25.69 20.10
C GLY A 107 -18.23 26.69 18.96
N VAL A 108 -17.24 26.77 18.07
CA VAL A 108 -17.20 27.75 16.97
C VAL A 108 -17.29 27.03 15.62
N ILE A 109 -18.34 27.34 14.85
CA ILE A 109 -18.51 26.85 13.49
C ILE A 109 -18.34 28.04 12.52
N LEU A 110 -17.35 27.97 11.65
CA LEU A 110 -17.23 28.82 10.47
C LEU A 110 -17.95 28.13 9.32
N ARG A 111 -19.06 28.70 8.85
CA ARG A 111 -19.88 28.09 7.80
C ARG A 111 -20.02 29.03 6.61
N SER A 112 -19.93 28.49 5.40
CA SER A 112 -20.27 29.25 4.19
C SER A 112 -21.75 29.68 4.20
N ALA A 113 -22.02 30.97 3.96
CA ALA A 113 -23.37 31.54 4.10
C ALA A 113 -24.28 31.36 2.88
N SER A 114 -23.85 30.77 1.77
CA SER A 114 -24.79 30.39 0.69
C SER A 114 -24.25 29.35 -0.29
N ALA A 115 -25.14 28.40 -0.59
CA ALA A 115 -25.09 27.35 -1.62
C ALA A 115 -25.25 27.87 -3.07
N SER A 116 -24.86 29.11 -3.38
CA SER A 116 -25.15 29.75 -4.69
C SER A 116 -24.01 30.60 -5.25
N LEU A 117 -22.78 30.44 -4.76
CA LEU A 117 -21.65 31.23 -5.25
C LEU A 117 -21.00 30.51 -6.44
N SER A 118 -21.03 31.16 -7.61
CA SER A 118 -20.45 30.65 -8.87
C SER A 118 -18.92 30.63 -8.89
N VAL A 119 -18.27 31.01 -7.78
CA VAL A 119 -16.82 31.03 -7.61
C VAL A 119 -16.47 30.33 -6.29
N PRO A 120 -15.45 29.47 -6.25
CA PRO A 120 -14.96 28.88 -5.01
C PRO A 120 -14.57 29.95 -3.99
N HIS A 121 -14.99 29.79 -2.73
CA HIS A 121 -14.63 30.70 -1.63
C HIS A 121 -13.83 29.99 -0.56
N ASP A 122 -12.68 30.57 -0.21
CA ASP A 122 -11.89 30.13 0.93
C ASP A 122 -12.53 30.62 2.24
N GLY A 123 -12.49 29.78 3.28
CA GLY A 123 -12.99 30.12 4.61
C GLY A 123 -12.06 31.07 5.35
N LEU A 124 -10.90 30.57 5.76
CA LEU A 124 -9.87 31.34 6.46
C LEU A 124 -8.53 31.23 5.75
N ARG A 125 -7.90 32.38 5.49
CA ARG A 125 -6.54 32.47 4.95
C ARG A 125 -5.58 32.96 6.03
N VAL A 126 -4.45 32.28 6.17
CA VAL A 126 -3.39 32.58 7.14
C VAL A 126 -2.07 32.75 6.40
N THR A 127 -1.55 33.97 6.36
CA THR A 127 -0.33 34.30 5.62
C THR A 127 0.84 34.68 6.54
N GLY A 128 0.57 34.97 7.81
CA GLY A 128 1.60 35.20 8.82
C GLY A 128 2.39 33.92 9.13
N SER A 129 3.71 34.05 9.26
CA SER A 129 4.59 32.92 9.60
C SER A 129 4.40 32.48 11.05
N GLY A 130 4.46 31.19 11.35
CA GLY A 130 4.31 30.66 12.71
C GLY A 130 2.89 30.78 13.27
N ALA A 131 1.90 31.08 12.42
CA ALA A 131 0.52 31.23 12.86
C ALA A 131 -0.09 29.87 13.24
N THR A 132 -0.98 29.85 14.23
CA THR A 132 -1.63 28.64 14.74
C THR A 132 -3.15 28.74 14.66
N VAL A 133 -3.83 27.70 14.16
CA VAL A 133 -5.30 27.61 14.14
C VAL A 133 -5.73 26.29 14.74
N ARG A 134 -6.52 26.31 15.83
CA ARG A 134 -6.97 25.10 16.53
C ARG A 134 -8.37 25.26 17.14
N GLY A 135 -9.05 24.13 17.35
CA GLY A 135 -10.36 24.08 18.03
C GLY A 135 -11.51 24.74 17.26
N LEU A 136 -11.45 24.79 15.92
CA LEU A 136 -12.51 25.35 15.08
C LEU A 136 -13.19 24.27 14.24
N THR A 137 -14.47 24.46 13.95
CA THR A 137 -15.20 23.68 12.93
C THR A 137 -15.38 24.53 11.67
N PHE A 138 -15.12 23.96 10.49
CA PHE A 138 -15.31 24.57 9.18
C PHE A 138 -16.32 23.77 8.36
N GLU A 139 -17.28 24.44 7.72
CA GLU A 139 -18.36 23.76 7.00
C GLU A 139 -18.73 24.42 5.65
N GLY A 140 -18.83 23.61 4.60
CA GLY A 140 -19.54 23.95 3.36
C GLY A 140 -18.82 24.96 2.44
N PHE A 141 -17.50 25.12 2.57
CA PHE A 141 -16.73 25.97 1.66
C PHE A 141 -16.36 25.21 0.40
N SER A 142 -16.83 25.69 -0.76
CA SER A 142 -16.51 25.09 -2.07
C SER A 142 -15.05 25.27 -2.49
N GLY A 143 -14.34 26.25 -1.91
CA GLY A 143 -12.89 26.43 -2.05
C GLY A 143 -12.12 25.73 -0.92
N VAL A 144 -11.12 26.40 -0.35
CA VAL A 144 -10.35 25.88 0.78
C VAL A 144 -10.97 26.31 2.11
N CYS A 145 -11.32 25.38 3.00
CA CYS A 145 -11.81 25.74 4.34
C CYS A 145 -10.75 26.51 5.14
N LEU A 146 -9.51 26.01 5.19
CA LEU A 146 -8.37 26.69 5.81
C LEU A 146 -7.13 26.65 4.91
N HIS A 147 -6.65 27.82 4.52
CA HIS A 147 -5.48 27.99 3.66
C HIS A 147 -4.32 28.62 4.45
N ALA A 148 -3.30 27.83 4.74
CA ALA A 148 -2.08 28.22 5.44
C ALA A 148 -0.94 28.49 4.45
N GLU A 149 -0.68 29.77 4.17
CA GLU A 149 0.35 30.27 3.26
C GLU A 149 1.64 30.67 3.99
N GLY A 150 1.55 31.06 5.26
CA GLY A 150 2.72 31.44 6.07
C GLY A 150 3.62 30.25 6.40
N ALA A 151 4.94 30.47 6.43
CA ALA A 151 5.90 29.44 6.83
C ALA A 151 5.71 29.04 8.30
N ASN A 152 5.98 27.79 8.66
CA ASN A 152 5.84 27.25 10.04
C ASN A 152 4.41 27.37 10.62
N ALA A 153 3.38 27.48 9.79
CA ALA A 153 2.00 27.50 10.27
C ALA A 153 1.61 26.15 10.90
N THR A 154 0.84 26.17 11.98
CA THR A 154 0.30 24.99 12.65
C THR A 154 -1.22 24.94 12.50
N VAL A 155 -1.74 23.87 11.92
CA VAL A 155 -3.16 23.61 11.75
C VAL A 155 -3.56 22.40 12.60
N GLY A 156 -4.31 22.68 13.65
CA GLY A 156 -4.83 21.69 14.58
C GLY A 156 -3.95 21.47 15.80
N SER A 157 -4.45 20.63 16.70
CA SER A 157 -3.76 20.17 17.89
C SER A 157 -4.50 18.96 18.46
N PRO A 158 -3.81 17.92 18.97
CA PRO A 158 -4.46 16.80 19.65
C PRO A 158 -5.42 17.20 20.78
N ALA A 159 -5.11 18.29 21.48
CA ALA A 159 -5.90 18.75 22.62
C ALA A 159 -7.11 19.62 22.21
N ALA A 160 -7.13 20.10 20.96
CA ALA A 160 -8.15 20.98 20.43
C ALA A 160 -8.23 20.78 18.91
N PRO A 161 -8.81 19.64 18.46
CA PRO A 161 -8.84 19.30 17.05
C PRO A 161 -9.65 20.33 16.27
N ASN A 162 -9.23 20.63 15.04
CA ASN A 162 -10.15 21.27 14.11
C ASN A 162 -10.99 20.21 13.42
N GLN A 163 -12.21 20.59 13.06
CA GLN A 163 -13.16 19.75 12.33
C GLN A 163 -13.45 20.41 10.98
N PHE A 164 -13.45 19.61 9.92
CA PHE A 164 -13.73 20.08 8.57
C PHE A 164 -14.81 19.20 7.95
N HIS A 165 -15.91 19.81 7.52
CA HIS A 165 -17.03 19.10 6.91
C HIS A 165 -17.39 19.73 5.56
N ASP A 166 -17.47 18.90 4.52
CA ASP A 166 -17.93 19.29 3.19
C ASP A 166 -17.19 20.50 2.62
N CYS A 167 -15.85 20.41 2.66
CA CYS A 167 -14.94 21.36 2.05
C CYS A 167 -14.49 20.86 0.68
N GLY A 168 -14.38 21.74 -0.32
CA GLY A 168 -13.72 21.40 -1.59
C GLY A 168 -12.27 20.97 -1.37
N VAL A 169 -11.54 21.77 -0.57
CA VAL A 169 -10.29 21.36 0.07
C VAL A 169 -10.39 21.68 1.57
N ALA A 170 -10.25 20.71 2.46
CA ALA A 170 -10.36 21.02 3.90
C ALA A 170 -9.17 21.86 4.39
N ILE A 171 -7.94 21.43 4.10
CA ILE A 171 -6.73 22.16 4.50
C ILE A 171 -5.81 22.30 3.29
N ARG A 172 -5.35 23.52 3.01
CA ARG A 172 -4.23 23.77 2.08
C ARG A 172 -3.03 24.31 2.82
N VAL A 173 -1.88 23.67 2.67
CA VAL A 173 -0.59 24.13 3.21
C VAL A 173 0.34 24.50 2.06
N ALA A 174 0.47 25.80 1.83
CA ALA A 174 1.36 26.36 0.79
C ALA A 174 2.68 26.90 1.38
N GLY A 175 2.68 27.27 2.67
CA GLY A 175 3.89 27.69 3.38
C GLY A 175 4.86 26.53 3.65
N THR A 176 6.15 26.84 3.77
CA THR A 176 7.17 25.83 4.12
C THR A 176 7.11 25.47 5.60
N ALA A 177 7.58 24.28 5.97
CA ALA A 177 7.71 23.83 7.36
C ALA A 177 6.40 23.85 8.17
N GLY A 178 5.25 23.79 7.51
CA GLY A 178 3.95 23.72 8.17
C GLY A 178 3.72 22.39 8.90
N THR A 179 2.86 22.41 9.91
CA THR A 179 2.40 21.21 10.63
C THR A 179 0.89 21.12 10.59
N VAL A 180 0.36 19.95 10.21
CA VAL A 180 -1.08 19.65 10.26
C VAL A 180 -1.27 18.43 11.14
N ALA A 181 -1.86 18.61 12.33
CA ALA A 181 -1.95 17.54 13.32
C ALA A 181 -3.25 17.59 14.11
N GLY A 182 -3.82 16.41 14.40
CA GLY A 182 -5.02 16.29 15.22
C GLY A 182 -6.24 16.96 14.59
N ASN A 183 -6.50 16.75 13.29
CA ASN A 183 -7.69 17.28 12.62
C ASN A 183 -8.63 16.12 12.23
N ASP A 184 -9.93 16.37 12.31
CA ASP A 184 -10.98 15.48 11.79
C ASP A 184 -11.54 16.08 10.50
N ILE A 185 -11.42 15.36 9.40
CA ILE A 185 -11.77 15.82 8.06
C ILE A 185 -12.78 14.83 7.47
N SER A 186 -13.94 15.33 7.07
CA SER A 186 -14.95 14.54 6.38
C SER A 186 -15.55 15.29 5.19
N ALA A 187 -15.91 14.54 4.15
CA ALA A 187 -16.77 15.04 3.08
C ALA A 187 -17.85 14.00 2.75
N ASP A 188 -19.02 14.45 2.35
CA ASP A 188 -20.01 13.61 1.70
C ASP A 188 -19.67 13.48 0.20
N PRO A 189 -19.22 12.30 -0.29
CA PRO A 189 -18.85 12.13 -1.69
C PRO A 189 -20.02 12.32 -2.66
N ALA A 190 -21.28 12.26 -2.20
CA ALA A 190 -22.44 12.59 -3.04
C ALA A 190 -22.55 14.10 -3.30
N SER A 191 -22.05 14.93 -2.38
CA SER A 191 -22.10 16.39 -2.43
C SER A 191 -20.85 16.99 -3.09
N LEU A 192 -19.67 16.43 -2.80
CA LEU A 192 -18.37 16.90 -3.26
C LEU A 192 -17.52 15.73 -3.77
N PRO A 193 -17.79 15.23 -5.00
CA PRO A 193 -17.12 14.06 -5.55
C PRO A 193 -15.62 14.24 -5.78
N ASP A 194 -15.13 15.50 -5.80
CA ASP A 194 -13.73 15.86 -6.02
C ASP A 194 -13.05 16.42 -4.75
N ALA A 195 -13.66 16.24 -3.56
CA ALA A 195 -13.13 16.79 -2.31
C ALA A 195 -11.71 16.27 -1.98
N ILE A 196 -10.81 17.17 -1.59
CA ILE A 196 -9.47 16.84 -1.10
C ILE A 196 -9.42 17.12 0.40
N GLY A 197 -8.96 16.14 1.19
CA GLY A 197 -8.75 16.36 2.63
C GLY A 197 -7.65 17.39 2.88
N ILE A 198 -6.42 17.07 2.50
CA ILE A 198 -5.27 17.97 2.68
C ILE A 198 -4.50 18.13 1.38
N LEU A 199 -4.32 19.38 0.94
CA LEU A 199 -3.50 19.75 -0.21
C LEU A 199 -2.20 20.40 0.26
N VAL A 200 -1.06 19.79 -0.08
CA VAL A 200 0.27 20.27 0.25
C VAL A 200 0.96 20.80 -1.00
N SER A 201 1.35 22.06 -0.97
CA SER A 201 2.14 22.72 -2.02
C SER A 201 3.41 23.38 -1.48
N GLY A 202 3.66 23.30 -0.18
CA GLY A 202 4.88 23.79 0.48
C GLY A 202 5.82 22.65 0.89
N SER A 203 7.13 22.93 0.89
CA SER A 203 8.18 21.98 1.29
C SER A 203 8.34 21.85 2.80
N ASN A 204 8.90 20.73 3.26
CA ASN A 204 9.18 20.41 4.67
C ASN A 204 7.94 20.35 5.57
N VAL A 205 6.76 20.08 4.99
CA VAL A 205 5.49 20.01 5.73
C VAL A 205 5.37 18.66 6.43
N THR A 206 4.91 18.67 7.68
CA THR A 206 4.56 17.46 8.43
C THR A 206 3.04 17.34 8.55
N ILE A 207 2.49 16.22 8.08
CA ILE A 207 1.08 15.86 8.21
C ILE A 207 0.96 14.67 9.16
N GLY A 208 0.40 14.92 10.33
CA GLY A 208 0.28 13.98 11.42
C GLY A 208 1.42 14.13 12.43
N GLY A 209 1.87 13.02 12.99
CA GLY A 209 2.92 12.97 14.03
C GLY A 209 2.69 11.85 15.05
N ALA A 210 3.62 11.68 15.99
CA ALA A 210 3.51 10.63 17.00
C ALA A 210 2.28 10.80 17.93
N GLY A 211 1.73 9.68 18.40
CA GLY A 211 0.67 9.65 19.42
C GLY A 211 -0.67 10.20 18.92
N ALA A 212 -1.22 11.19 19.62
CA ALA A 212 -2.55 11.75 19.33
C ALA A 212 -2.56 12.82 18.21
N ALA A 213 -1.44 13.03 17.52
CA ALA A 213 -1.30 13.97 16.39
C ALA A 213 -1.92 13.50 15.07
N ARG A 214 -2.54 12.31 15.06
CA ARG A 214 -3.25 11.74 13.91
C ARG A 214 -4.28 12.70 13.31
N ASN A 215 -4.24 12.89 11.99
CA ASN A 215 -5.40 13.40 11.26
C ASN A 215 -6.28 12.23 10.83
N ALA A 216 -7.59 12.37 11.00
CA ALA A 216 -8.58 11.43 10.50
C ALA A 216 -9.22 12.01 9.24
N VAL A 217 -9.12 11.31 8.11
CA VAL A 217 -9.67 11.75 6.82
C VAL A 217 -10.66 10.72 6.32
N GLU A 218 -11.91 11.14 6.11
CA GLU A 218 -13.01 10.24 5.75
C GLU A 218 -13.89 10.76 4.61
N GLY A 219 -14.27 9.88 3.68
CA GLY A 219 -15.29 10.18 2.66
C GLY A 219 -14.87 11.15 1.55
N THR A 220 -13.63 11.64 1.57
CA THR A 220 -13.07 12.51 0.53
C THR A 220 -12.79 11.74 -0.77
N ALA A 221 -12.62 12.48 -1.88
CA ALA A 221 -12.11 11.89 -3.12
C ALA A 221 -10.65 11.50 -2.97
N ILE A 222 -9.85 12.42 -2.44
CA ILE A 222 -8.42 12.23 -2.17
C ILE A 222 -8.15 12.59 -0.72
N GLY A 223 -7.44 11.73 0.00
CA GLY A 223 -7.11 11.96 1.40
C GLY A 223 -6.10 13.10 1.56
N ILE A 224 -4.87 12.88 1.08
CA ILE A 224 -3.81 13.88 1.01
C ILE A 224 -3.27 13.94 -0.42
N ARG A 225 -3.13 15.14 -0.97
CA ARG A 225 -2.41 15.39 -2.23
C ARG A 225 -1.17 16.24 -1.98
N VAL A 226 -0.03 15.80 -2.50
CA VAL A 226 1.22 16.58 -2.52
C VAL A 226 1.51 16.98 -3.96
N THR A 227 1.59 18.28 -4.23
CA THR A 227 1.87 18.78 -5.58
C THR A 227 2.51 20.16 -5.56
N GLY A 228 3.54 20.34 -6.38
CA GLY A 228 4.09 21.66 -6.69
C GLY A 228 3.74 22.14 -8.11
N GLY A 229 3.02 21.32 -8.88
CA GLY A 229 2.87 21.53 -10.31
C GLY A 229 4.23 21.45 -10.98
N SER A 230 4.77 22.60 -11.39
CA SER A 230 6.13 22.72 -11.93
C SER A 230 7.20 23.05 -10.89
N ALA A 231 6.81 23.39 -9.65
CA ALA A 231 7.74 23.68 -8.56
C ALA A 231 8.07 22.41 -7.78
N LEU A 232 9.28 22.33 -7.23
CA LEU A 232 9.68 21.24 -6.33
C LEU A 232 9.04 21.42 -4.95
N VAL A 233 8.31 20.41 -4.50
CA VAL A 233 7.80 20.23 -3.14
C VAL A 233 8.54 19.05 -2.53
N ALA A 234 9.42 19.32 -1.58
CA ALA A 234 10.30 18.31 -1.00
C ALA A 234 10.25 18.24 0.52
N GLY A 235 10.65 17.10 1.09
CA GLY A 235 10.76 16.92 2.53
C GLY A 235 9.41 16.82 3.25
N VAL A 236 8.33 16.52 2.53
CA VAL A 236 7.02 16.28 3.14
C VAL A 236 7.03 14.97 3.91
N THR A 237 6.51 14.96 5.12
CA THR A 237 6.31 13.74 5.92
C THR A 237 4.82 13.57 6.21
N ILE A 238 4.26 12.44 5.81
CA ILE A 238 2.89 12.02 6.09
C ILE A 238 2.98 10.81 7.02
N GLU A 239 2.67 11.01 8.31
CA GLU A 239 2.82 9.96 9.30
C GLU A 239 1.66 9.82 10.27
N ASN A 240 1.35 8.58 10.67
CA ASN A 240 0.37 8.27 11.71
C ASN A 240 -1.02 8.88 11.45
N ASN A 241 -1.44 8.98 10.19
CA ASN A 241 -2.80 9.41 9.81
C ASN A 241 -3.72 8.19 9.61
N SER A 242 -5.02 8.39 9.76
CA SER A 242 -6.04 7.38 9.43
C SER A 242 -6.90 7.86 8.27
N PHE A 243 -7.03 7.01 7.26
CA PHE A 243 -7.86 7.24 6.09
C PHE A 243 -8.96 6.21 6.03
N ARG A 244 -10.18 6.66 5.73
CA ARG A 244 -11.34 5.78 5.65
C ARG A 244 -12.29 6.17 4.52
N ARG A 245 -12.76 5.19 3.74
CA ARG A 245 -13.77 5.41 2.69
C ARG A 245 -13.37 6.52 1.69
N VAL A 246 -12.08 6.61 1.35
CA VAL A 246 -11.60 7.56 0.35
C VAL A 246 -11.88 6.99 -1.04
N SER A 247 -12.56 7.75 -1.90
CA SER A 247 -13.10 7.19 -3.13
C SER A 247 -12.02 6.87 -4.18
N SER A 248 -10.95 7.68 -4.24
CA SER A 248 -9.76 7.54 -5.08
C SER A 248 -8.52 7.21 -4.23
N ALA A 249 -7.44 7.97 -4.34
CA ALA A 249 -6.19 7.76 -3.61
C ALA A 249 -6.25 8.30 -2.18
N CYS A 250 -5.86 7.49 -1.19
CA CYS A 250 -5.69 7.97 0.17
C CYS A 250 -4.50 8.94 0.30
N VAL A 251 -3.39 8.64 -0.37
CA VAL A 251 -2.29 9.59 -0.62
C VAL A 251 -2.01 9.65 -2.10
N ASP A 252 -1.95 10.86 -2.64
CA ASP A 252 -1.63 11.15 -4.02
C ASP A 252 -0.39 12.05 -4.12
N LEU A 253 0.67 11.53 -4.73
CA LEU A 253 1.91 12.24 -4.97
C LEU A 253 1.96 12.63 -6.44
N ALA A 254 1.70 13.91 -6.70
CA ALA A 254 1.57 14.45 -8.04
C ALA A 254 2.82 15.23 -8.48
N ALA A 255 2.80 15.77 -9.70
CA ALA A 255 3.88 16.54 -10.30
C ALA A 255 4.55 17.52 -9.32
N GLY A 256 5.87 17.42 -9.22
CA GLY A 256 6.73 18.23 -8.36
C GLY A 256 6.93 17.69 -6.94
N SER A 257 6.24 16.61 -6.53
CA SER A 257 6.47 15.96 -5.23
C SER A 257 7.73 15.09 -5.26
N SER A 258 8.76 15.44 -4.48
CA SER A 258 9.97 14.62 -4.35
C SER A 258 10.38 14.41 -2.89
N GLY A 259 10.90 13.23 -2.56
CA GLY A 259 11.40 12.97 -1.20
C GLY A 259 10.29 12.91 -0.14
N THR A 260 9.03 12.66 -0.52
CA THR A 260 7.92 12.53 0.43
C THR A 260 8.04 11.20 1.20
N LYS A 261 7.89 11.26 2.52
CA LYS A 261 7.88 10.08 3.39
C LYS A 261 6.46 9.77 3.82
N VAL A 262 5.91 8.63 3.41
CA VAL A 262 4.58 8.14 3.83
C VAL A 262 4.80 6.95 4.75
N ARG A 263 4.59 7.14 6.07
CA ARG A 263 4.87 6.07 7.04
C ARG A 263 3.86 5.91 8.14
N ASP A 264 3.69 4.68 8.61
CA ASP A 264 2.87 4.37 9.79
C ASP A 264 1.41 4.86 9.67
N ASN A 265 0.90 5.03 8.44
CA ASN A 265 -0.50 5.42 8.20
C ASN A 265 -1.41 4.20 8.12
N ALA A 266 -2.67 4.38 8.52
CA ALA A 266 -3.72 3.38 8.39
C ALA A 266 -4.64 3.71 7.22
N PHE A 267 -4.66 2.85 6.20
CA PHE A 267 -5.48 2.97 5.00
C PHE A 267 -6.64 1.97 5.03
N GLU A 268 -7.87 2.45 5.15
CA GLU A 268 -9.09 1.64 5.17
C GLU A 268 -10.04 2.04 4.03
N ASP A 269 -10.48 1.07 3.23
CA ASP A 269 -11.49 1.26 2.17
C ASP A 269 -11.13 2.35 1.14
N CYS A 270 -9.84 2.49 0.82
CA CYS A 270 -9.38 3.42 -0.22
C CYS A 270 -9.66 2.86 -1.63
N GLY A 271 -9.81 3.75 -2.62
CA GLY A 271 -9.71 3.38 -4.04
C GLY A 271 -8.33 2.79 -4.32
N SER A 272 -7.29 3.60 -4.14
CA SER A 272 -5.89 3.18 -4.07
C SER A 272 -5.27 3.69 -2.77
N GLY A 273 -4.28 2.98 -2.24
CA GLY A 273 -3.62 3.41 -0.99
C GLY A 273 -2.76 4.65 -1.21
N ILE A 274 -1.62 4.45 -1.87
CA ILE A 274 -0.66 5.49 -2.27
C ILE A 274 -0.56 5.47 -3.80
N VAL A 275 -0.77 6.61 -4.44
CA VAL A 275 -0.59 6.80 -5.88
C VAL A 275 0.58 7.75 -6.10
N VAL A 276 1.43 7.42 -7.06
CA VAL A 276 2.52 8.28 -7.53
C VAL A 276 2.26 8.55 -9.00
N ASP A 277 1.91 9.80 -9.33
CA ASP A 277 1.55 10.18 -10.70
C ASP A 277 2.69 9.92 -11.69
N PRO A 278 2.36 9.70 -12.97
CA PRO A 278 3.36 9.62 -14.03
C PRO A 278 4.22 10.88 -14.08
N VAL A 279 5.51 10.70 -14.36
CA VAL A 279 6.44 11.83 -14.48
C VAL A 279 6.03 12.72 -15.64
N THR A 280 5.81 14.00 -15.35
CA THR A 280 5.65 15.05 -16.35
C THR A 280 6.85 15.97 -16.25
N GLU A 281 7.74 15.93 -17.24
CA GLU A 281 8.88 16.86 -17.31
C GLU A 281 8.36 18.32 -17.31
N PRO A 282 8.97 19.24 -16.52
CA PRO A 282 10.23 19.13 -15.79
C PRO A 282 10.10 18.75 -14.30
N ALA A 283 8.97 18.18 -13.88
CA ALA A 283 8.60 17.99 -12.48
C ALA A 283 8.57 16.49 -12.10
N PRO A 284 9.72 15.88 -11.76
CA PRO A 284 9.78 14.48 -11.37
C PRO A 284 8.95 14.22 -10.11
N VAL A 285 8.48 12.99 -9.99
CA VAL A 285 7.79 12.47 -8.80
C VAL A 285 8.59 11.30 -8.26
N ASP A 286 9.66 11.60 -7.51
CA ASP A 286 10.71 10.62 -7.14
C ASP A 286 11.20 10.76 -5.70
N GLY A 287 12.06 9.84 -5.26
CA GLY A 287 12.61 9.79 -3.91
C GLY A 287 11.57 9.55 -2.81
N ASN A 288 10.34 9.15 -3.17
CA ASN A 288 9.26 9.00 -2.21
C ASN A 288 9.33 7.62 -1.53
N SER A 289 9.33 7.62 -0.19
CA SER A 289 9.51 6.40 0.61
C SER A 289 8.23 5.99 1.34
N PHE A 290 7.91 4.70 1.29
CA PHE A 290 6.69 4.13 1.88
C PHE A 290 7.07 3.04 2.89
N THR A 291 6.76 3.24 4.17
CA THR A 291 7.22 2.31 5.23
C THR A 291 6.20 2.13 6.35
N GLY A 292 5.98 0.90 6.81
CA GLY A 292 5.18 0.62 8.00
C GLY A 292 3.68 0.99 7.89
N ASN A 293 3.19 1.31 6.69
CA ASN A 293 1.78 1.61 6.49
C ASN A 293 0.93 0.33 6.52
N THR A 294 -0.30 0.40 7.02
CA THR A 294 -1.23 -0.73 7.03
C THR A 294 -2.37 -0.50 6.04
N PHE A 295 -2.77 -1.53 5.31
CA PHE A 295 -3.81 -1.44 4.27
C PHE A 295 -4.92 -2.47 4.51
N VAL A 296 -6.17 -2.02 4.44
CA VAL A 296 -7.38 -2.84 4.62
C VAL A 296 -8.44 -2.38 3.63
N GLY A 297 -9.08 -3.31 2.92
CA GLY A 297 -10.21 -2.99 2.04
C GLY A 297 -9.85 -2.16 0.79
N ILE A 298 -8.59 -2.22 0.33
CA ILE A 298 -8.18 -1.47 -0.87
C ILE A 298 -8.81 -2.07 -2.12
N ARG A 299 -9.40 -1.21 -2.96
CA ARG A 299 -10.16 -1.62 -4.15
C ARG A 299 -9.32 -1.73 -5.43
N GLY A 300 -8.25 -0.95 -5.53
CA GLY A 300 -7.21 -0.98 -6.58
C GLY A 300 -5.87 -1.46 -6.03
N LEU A 301 -4.78 -0.87 -6.49
CA LEU A 301 -3.45 -1.15 -5.92
C LEU A 301 -3.24 -0.37 -4.61
N ALA A 302 -2.65 -1.02 -3.61
CA ALA A 302 -2.27 -0.34 -2.37
C ALA A 302 -1.13 0.67 -2.56
N ILE A 303 -0.23 0.40 -3.52
CA ILE A 303 0.79 1.33 -3.99
C ILE A 303 0.78 1.21 -5.51
N ASP A 304 0.52 2.33 -6.19
CA ASP A 304 0.40 2.44 -7.65
C ASP A 304 1.42 3.47 -8.16
N LEU A 305 2.43 3.00 -8.89
CA LEU A 305 3.41 3.85 -9.55
C LEU A 305 2.95 4.09 -10.99
N GLY A 306 2.72 5.35 -11.33
CA GLY A 306 2.25 5.76 -12.66
C GLY A 306 0.74 5.88 -12.79
N ALA A 307 -0.02 5.54 -11.75
CA ALA A 307 -1.49 5.62 -11.72
C ALA A 307 -2.14 4.83 -12.87
N ASP A 308 -1.54 3.69 -13.24
CA ASP A 308 -1.97 2.86 -14.36
C ASP A 308 -2.75 1.62 -13.92
N GLY A 309 -2.81 1.35 -12.60
CA GLY A 309 -3.47 0.18 -12.03
C GLY A 309 -2.75 -1.13 -12.34
N VAL A 310 -1.50 -1.10 -12.80
CA VAL A 310 -0.72 -2.26 -13.21
C VAL A 310 0.54 -2.35 -12.36
N ARG A 311 0.77 -3.54 -11.80
CA ARG A 311 2.01 -3.82 -11.07
C ARG A 311 3.21 -3.80 -12.01
N ASN A 312 4.16 -2.92 -11.73
CA ASN A 312 5.33 -2.65 -12.54
C ASN A 312 6.37 -3.75 -12.40
N PRO A 313 6.66 -4.51 -13.48
CA PRO A 313 7.60 -5.62 -13.42
C PRO A 313 9.04 -5.13 -13.23
N PRO A 314 9.96 -6.02 -12.80
CA PRO A 314 11.38 -5.69 -12.75
C PRO A 314 11.90 -5.35 -14.15
N GLY A 315 12.53 -4.18 -14.30
CA GLY A 315 13.31 -3.84 -15.50
C GLY A 315 12.76 -2.72 -16.38
N GLN A 316 11.74 -1.97 -15.96
CA GLN A 316 11.45 -0.68 -16.61
C GLN A 316 12.63 0.28 -16.44
N ALA A 317 13.02 0.96 -17.52
CA ALA A 317 14.15 1.88 -17.50
C ALA A 317 13.71 3.26 -16.96
N PRO A 318 14.47 3.89 -16.05
CA PRO A 318 14.22 5.27 -15.64
C PRO A 318 14.41 6.26 -16.81
N PRO A 319 13.79 7.45 -16.79
CA PRO A 319 13.06 8.06 -15.66
C PRO A 319 11.62 7.58 -15.52
N GLY A 320 11.05 7.76 -14.32
CA GLY A 320 9.67 7.45 -14.01
C GLY A 320 9.31 7.69 -12.55
N PRO A 321 8.04 7.47 -12.17
CA PRO A 321 7.55 7.59 -10.80
C PRO A 321 8.41 6.73 -9.89
N ASN A 322 9.01 7.35 -8.87
CA ASN A 322 9.98 6.69 -7.99
C ASN A 322 11.07 5.91 -8.77
N GLY A 323 11.53 6.43 -9.91
CA GLY A 323 12.56 5.79 -10.74
C GLY A 323 12.20 4.40 -11.26
N TRP A 324 10.92 3.99 -11.21
CA TRP A 324 10.47 2.63 -11.52
C TRP A 324 11.23 1.54 -10.73
N VAL A 325 11.53 1.77 -9.45
CA VAL A 325 12.19 0.75 -8.62
C VAL A 325 11.41 -0.56 -8.69
N ALA A 326 12.12 -1.64 -9.01
CA ALA A 326 11.54 -2.97 -9.11
C ALA A 326 11.07 -3.49 -7.75
N TYR A 327 9.92 -4.15 -7.72
CA TYR A 327 9.49 -4.87 -6.53
C TYR A 327 10.45 -6.04 -6.19
N PRO A 328 10.59 -6.43 -4.91
CA PRO A 328 11.31 -7.64 -4.52
C PRO A 328 10.65 -8.91 -5.09
N ALA A 329 11.44 -9.89 -5.50
CA ALA A 329 10.96 -11.23 -5.80
C ALA A 329 11.20 -12.15 -4.59
N ILE A 330 10.14 -12.58 -3.92
CA ILE A 330 10.22 -13.59 -2.86
C ILE A 330 10.40 -14.95 -3.55
N ALA A 331 11.59 -15.54 -3.42
CA ALA A 331 11.92 -16.81 -4.02
C ALA A 331 11.46 -17.98 -3.15
N ARG A 332 11.52 -17.82 -1.81
CA ARG A 332 11.16 -18.84 -0.84
C ARG A 332 10.58 -18.22 0.42
N ALA A 333 9.50 -18.78 0.92
CA ALA A 333 8.92 -18.44 2.22
C ALA A 333 8.57 -19.72 2.98
N THR A 334 9.08 -19.84 4.20
CA THR A 334 8.81 -20.93 5.13
C THR A 334 8.42 -20.33 6.49
N PRO A 335 7.95 -21.15 7.46
CA PRO A 335 7.57 -20.65 8.77
C PRO A 335 8.69 -19.99 9.57
N SER A 336 9.95 -20.22 9.19
CA SER A 336 11.14 -19.73 9.89
C SER A 336 11.98 -18.74 9.09
N GLY A 337 11.71 -18.55 7.80
CA GLY A 337 12.57 -17.75 6.95
C GLY A 337 11.98 -17.39 5.60
N ILE A 338 12.35 -16.21 5.12
CA ILE A 338 11.94 -15.65 3.84
C ILE A 338 13.20 -15.23 3.10
N GLU A 339 13.32 -15.66 1.84
CA GLU A 339 14.48 -15.39 1.00
C GLU A 339 14.01 -14.88 -0.36
N GLY A 340 14.79 -13.98 -0.94
CA GLY A 340 14.47 -13.43 -2.25
C GLY A 340 15.56 -12.54 -2.82
N THR A 341 15.19 -11.82 -3.88
CA THR A 341 16.07 -10.89 -4.59
C THR A 341 15.40 -9.56 -4.83
N THR A 342 16.17 -8.48 -4.84
CA THR A 342 15.77 -7.12 -5.22
C THR A 342 17.01 -6.35 -5.73
N CYS A 343 16.95 -5.03 -5.84
CA CYS A 343 18.10 -4.19 -6.16
C CYS A 343 19.20 -4.25 -5.08
N PRO A 344 20.49 -4.21 -5.45
CA PRO A 344 21.60 -4.21 -4.49
C PRO A 344 21.49 -3.10 -3.44
N GLY A 345 21.64 -3.45 -2.16
CA GLY A 345 21.57 -2.48 -1.06
C GLY A 345 20.18 -1.94 -0.74
N CYS A 346 19.13 -2.39 -1.44
CA CYS A 346 17.77 -1.93 -1.18
C CYS A 346 17.25 -2.44 0.17
N ARG A 347 16.48 -1.58 0.85
CA ARG A 347 15.74 -1.92 2.07
C ARG A 347 14.48 -2.67 1.68
N VAL A 348 14.28 -3.88 2.20
CA VAL A 348 13.12 -4.74 1.94
C VAL A 348 12.21 -4.77 3.16
N GLU A 349 10.93 -4.50 2.95
CA GLU A 349 9.90 -4.61 3.98
C GLU A 349 8.87 -5.66 3.56
N ILE A 350 8.59 -6.62 4.43
CA ILE A 350 7.73 -7.78 4.13
C ILE A 350 6.42 -7.64 4.90
N TYR A 351 5.33 -7.96 4.22
CA TYR A 351 3.97 -7.83 4.74
C TYR A 351 3.22 -9.17 4.65
N LEU A 352 2.29 -9.38 5.60
CA LEU A 352 1.22 -10.34 5.41
C LEU A 352 0.28 -9.83 4.33
N ALA A 353 -0.01 -10.63 3.31
CA ALA A 353 -0.87 -10.23 2.21
C ALA A 353 -2.35 -10.48 2.51
N SER A 354 -3.21 -9.54 2.13
CA SER A 354 -4.61 -9.81 1.85
C SER A 354 -4.67 -10.39 0.44
N HIS A 355 -4.82 -11.70 0.34
CA HIS A 355 -4.77 -12.44 -0.92
C HIS A 355 -6.16 -12.91 -1.35
N THR A 356 -6.49 -12.65 -2.61
CA THR A 356 -7.61 -13.30 -3.30
C THR A 356 -7.04 -14.23 -4.38
N PRO A 357 -7.52 -15.47 -4.53
CA PRO A 357 -6.99 -16.37 -5.55
C PRO A 357 -7.02 -15.78 -6.96
N GLY A 358 -5.87 -15.77 -7.64
CA GLY A 358 -5.66 -15.08 -8.93
C GLY A 358 -5.70 -13.54 -8.87
N GLY A 359 -5.67 -12.97 -7.67
CA GLY A 359 -5.83 -11.54 -7.41
C GLY A 359 -4.64 -10.71 -7.88
N GLN A 360 -4.87 -9.87 -8.88
CA GLN A 360 -3.86 -8.92 -9.37
C GLN A 360 -3.65 -7.75 -8.39
N THR A 361 -4.62 -7.49 -7.51
CA THR A 361 -4.65 -6.35 -6.57
C THR A 361 -4.24 -6.71 -5.15
N ASP A 362 -3.57 -7.83 -4.94
CA ASP A 362 -3.09 -8.22 -3.61
C ASP A 362 -2.17 -7.16 -2.99
N TYR A 363 -2.38 -6.92 -1.69
CA TYR A 363 -1.68 -5.88 -0.92
C TYR A 363 -1.24 -6.35 0.46
N GLY A 364 -0.23 -5.67 1.01
CA GLY A 364 0.25 -5.90 2.37
C GLY A 364 -0.69 -5.30 3.40
N THR A 365 -1.12 -6.09 4.38
CA THR A 365 -2.01 -5.64 5.47
C THR A 365 -1.23 -5.05 6.64
N ALA A 366 -0.15 -5.73 7.05
CA ALA A 366 0.73 -5.30 8.13
C ALA A 366 2.17 -5.80 7.91
N PRO A 367 3.19 -5.01 8.31
CA PRO A 367 4.59 -5.42 8.22
C PRO A 367 4.90 -6.55 9.22
N LEU A 368 5.70 -7.54 8.80
CA LEU A 368 6.04 -8.73 9.58
C LEU A 368 7.25 -8.59 10.50
N GLY A 369 7.79 -7.37 10.64
CA GLY A 369 8.95 -7.08 11.46
C GLY A 369 9.77 -5.91 10.94
N PRO A 370 10.99 -5.73 11.45
CA PRO A 370 11.87 -4.71 10.94
C PRO A 370 12.28 -5.03 9.49
N PRO A 371 12.63 -4.00 8.70
CA PRO A 371 13.10 -4.16 7.33
C PRO A 371 14.46 -4.86 7.29
N ALA A 372 14.71 -5.59 6.20
CA ALA A 372 16.02 -6.14 5.88
C ALA A 372 16.73 -5.29 4.82
N THR A 373 18.03 -5.50 4.64
CA THR A 373 18.81 -4.88 3.57
C THR A 373 19.36 -5.97 2.67
N ALA A 374 19.13 -5.83 1.36
CA ALA A 374 19.70 -6.73 0.38
C ALA A 374 21.22 -6.55 0.27
N ASP A 375 21.94 -7.64 0.06
CA ASP A 375 23.39 -7.61 -0.12
C ASP A 375 23.80 -6.97 -1.46
N ALA A 376 25.11 -6.93 -1.74
CA ALA A 376 25.65 -6.36 -2.98
C ALA A 376 25.21 -7.12 -4.25
N SER A 377 24.71 -8.35 -4.12
CA SER A 377 24.12 -9.13 -5.21
C SER A 377 22.60 -8.97 -5.31
N GLY A 378 22.00 -8.17 -4.43
CA GLY A 378 20.55 -7.98 -4.36
C GLY A 378 19.81 -9.09 -3.59
N ARG A 379 20.50 -10.02 -2.92
CA ARG A 379 19.84 -11.08 -2.16
C ARG A 379 19.46 -10.59 -0.77
N PHE A 380 18.27 -10.96 -0.30
CA PHE A 380 17.84 -10.72 1.07
C PHE A 380 17.39 -12.02 1.74
N SER A 381 17.54 -12.08 3.06
CA SER A 381 17.04 -13.15 3.92
C SER A 381 16.51 -12.54 5.22
N VAL A 382 15.33 -12.97 5.64
CA VAL A 382 14.63 -12.46 6.83
C VAL A 382 14.14 -13.64 7.66
N ALA A 383 14.46 -13.64 8.95
CA ALA A 383 13.79 -14.53 9.90
C ALA A 383 12.37 -14.01 10.13
N ALA A 384 11.37 -14.87 9.93
CA ALA A 384 9.97 -14.51 10.14
C ALA A 384 9.28 -15.63 10.92
N THR A 385 8.20 -15.28 11.62
CA THR A 385 7.28 -16.25 12.23
C THR A 385 5.95 -16.14 11.51
N VAL A 386 5.76 -17.02 10.53
CA VAL A 386 4.57 -17.07 9.67
C VAL A 386 4.06 -18.52 9.61
N SER A 387 2.78 -18.69 9.32
CA SER A 387 2.15 -20.00 9.25
C SER A 387 2.10 -20.50 7.81
N PRO A 388 2.28 -21.82 7.56
CA PRO A 388 2.05 -22.41 6.25
C PRO A 388 0.67 -22.02 5.69
N GLY A 389 0.62 -21.68 4.40
CA GLY A 389 -0.60 -21.25 3.71
C GLY A 389 -0.93 -19.77 3.81
N GLN A 390 -0.22 -19.00 4.63
CA GLN A 390 -0.27 -17.53 4.54
C GLN A 390 0.36 -17.05 3.24
N TRP A 391 0.02 -15.82 2.85
CA TRP A 391 0.56 -15.16 1.66
C TRP A 391 1.33 -13.92 2.06
N LEU A 392 2.43 -13.66 1.36
CA LEU A 392 3.35 -12.57 1.66
C LEU A 392 3.52 -11.68 0.44
N VAL A 393 3.70 -10.38 0.66
CA VAL A 393 4.15 -9.44 -0.36
C VAL A 393 5.28 -8.59 0.23
N ALA A 394 6.10 -7.99 -0.63
CA ALA A 394 7.21 -7.17 -0.17
C ALA A 394 7.36 -5.87 -0.98
N LEU A 395 7.99 -4.88 -0.36
CA LEU A 395 8.41 -3.61 -0.96
C LEU A 395 9.93 -3.50 -0.92
N ALA A 396 10.51 -2.76 -1.86
CA ALA A 396 11.90 -2.35 -1.83
C ALA A 396 12.01 -0.82 -1.87
N THR A 397 12.89 -0.27 -1.03
CA THR A 397 13.29 1.13 -1.07
C THR A 397 14.78 1.22 -1.42
N ASP A 398 15.12 1.97 -2.47
CA ASP A 398 16.50 2.19 -2.88
C ASP A 398 17.22 3.24 -2.01
N ALA A 399 18.50 3.51 -2.32
CA ALA A 399 19.32 4.48 -1.58
C ALA A 399 18.89 5.94 -1.80
N GLN A 400 18.14 6.21 -2.88
CA GLN A 400 17.58 7.52 -3.21
C GLN A 400 16.24 7.76 -2.52
N GLY A 401 15.68 6.74 -1.86
CA GLY A 401 14.41 6.80 -1.15
C GLY A 401 13.22 6.39 -2.00
N ASN A 402 13.41 5.97 -3.26
CA ASN A 402 12.34 5.48 -4.12
C ASN A 402 11.84 4.14 -3.60
N THR A 403 10.53 4.02 -3.36
CA THR A 403 9.90 2.74 -3.00
C THR A 403 9.12 2.16 -4.17
N SER A 404 9.26 0.86 -4.39
CA SER A 404 8.51 0.09 -5.37
C SER A 404 7.05 -0.12 -4.97
N GLU A 405 6.25 -0.63 -5.89
CA GLU A 405 4.97 -1.26 -5.56
C GLU A 405 5.18 -2.59 -4.83
N PHE A 406 4.10 -3.18 -4.33
CA PHE A 406 4.16 -4.52 -3.75
C PHE A 406 4.66 -5.54 -4.78
N SER A 407 5.32 -6.59 -4.31
CA SER A 407 5.59 -7.79 -5.11
C SER A 407 4.32 -8.61 -5.36
N PRO A 408 4.29 -9.48 -6.39
CA PRO A 408 3.31 -10.56 -6.45
C PRO A 408 3.29 -11.37 -5.14
N PRO A 409 2.12 -11.94 -4.78
CA PRO A 409 1.96 -12.71 -3.56
C PRO A 409 2.80 -13.99 -3.59
N ALA A 410 3.48 -14.30 -2.48
CA ALA A 410 4.23 -15.53 -2.30
C ALA A 410 3.64 -16.35 -1.15
N ARG A 411 3.29 -17.60 -1.43
CA ARG A 411 2.74 -18.51 -0.43
C ARG A 411 3.84 -19.00 0.52
N VAL A 412 3.54 -19.00 1.82
CA VAL A 412 4.36 -19.65 2.84
C VAL A 412 4.18 -21.17 2.71
N GLY A 413 5.27 -21.84 2.32
CA GLY A 413 5.32 -23.29 2.24
C GLY A 413 5.32 -23.95 3.62
N SER A 414 4.99 -25.24 3.69
CA SER A 414 5.17 -26.04 4.89
C SER A 414 6.64 -26.43 5.13
N GLY A 415 7.49 -26.21 4.12
CA GLY A 415 8.92 -26.50 4.12
C GLY A 415 9.27 -27.80 3.41
N ALA A 416 8.32 -28.74 3.33
CA ALA A 416 8.41 -29.93 2.50
C ALA A 416 7.04 -30.56 2.23
N VAL A 417 6.82 -30.99 0.99
CA VAL A 417 5.70 -31.85 0.62
C VAL A 417 6.16 -33.29 0.79
N VAL A 418 5.38 -34.08 1.52
CA VAL A 418 5.61 -35.52 1.74
C VAL A 418 4.53 -36.29 0.99
N CYS A 419 4.93 -36.96 -0.08
CA CYS A 419 4.05 -37.80 -0.88
C CYS A 419 4.05 -39.23 -0.31
N GLY A 420 2.92 -39.57 0.33
CA GLY A 420 2.71 -40.88 0.96
C GLY A 420 2.36 -41.99 -0.03
N ASN A 421 1.98 -43.14 0.53
CA ASN A 421 1.48 -44.27 -0.24
C ASN A 421 0.23 -43.88 -1.02
N VAL A 422 0.07 -44.44 -2.22
CA VAL A 422 -1.09 -44.20 -3.07
C VAL A 422 -1.99 -45.42 -3.05
N GLN A 423 -3.27 -45.22 -2.73
CA GLN A 423 -4.27 -46.28 -2.76
C GLN A 423 -4.98 -46.28 -4.13
N LEU A 424 -4.80 -47.34 -4.89
CA LEU A 424 -5.61 -47.62 -6.08
C LEU A 424 -7.00 -48.11 -5.66
N LEU A 425 -8.02 -47.68 -6.39
CA LEU A 425 -9.39 -48.13 -6.30
C LEU A 425 -9.74 -49.05 -7.49
N PRO A 426 -10.79 -49.89 -7.40
CA PRO A 426 -11.30 -50.61 -8.56
C PRO A 426 -11.68 -49.65 -9.70
N GLY A 427 -11.28 -49.99 -10.92
CA GLY A 427 -11.46 -49.16 -12.11
C GLY A 427 -10.20 -48.39 -12.52
N TRP A 428 -10.38 -47.30 -13.25
CA TRP A 428 -9.31 -46.42 -13.68
C TRP A 428 -8.86 -45.50 -12.54
N ASN A 429 -7.55 -45.33 -12.43
CA ASN A 429 -6.91 -44.42 -11.50
C ASN A 429 -5.86 -43.62 -12.27
N HIS A 430 -5.86 -42.31 -12.15
CA HIS A 430 -4.75 -41.46 -12.59
C HIS A 430 -3.99 -41.08 -11.33
N VAL A 431 -2.75 -41.57 -11.19
CA VAL A 431 -1.97 -41.38 -9.97
C VAL A 431 -0.48 -41.24 -10.29
N ALA A 432 0.27 -40.67 -9.36
CA ALA A 432 1.73 -40.63 -9.43
C ALA A 432 2.36 -41.76 -8.62
N TYR A 433 3.53 -42.21 -9.03
CA TYR A 433 4.36 -43.13 -8.25
C TYR A 433 5.40 -42.36 -7.43
N PHE A 434 5.43 -42.57 -6.11
CA PHE A 434 6.29 -41.83 -5.18
C PHE A 434 7.24 -42.73 -4.37
N GLY A 435 7.53 -43.94 -4.85
CA GLY A 435 8.51 -44.79 -4.20
C GLY A 435 9.93 -44.20 -4.28
N SER A 436 10.81 -44.59 -3.37
CA SER A 436 12.20 -44.09 -3.34
C SER A 436 13.08 -44.61 -4.47
N THR A 437 12.65 -45.65 -5.18
CA THR A 437 13.37 -46.26 -6.32
C THR A 437 12.40 -46.63 -7.44
N PRO A 438 12.88 -46.72 -8.69
CA PRO A 438 12.05 -47.19 -9.80
C PRO A 438 11.45 -48.58 -9.52
N LEU A 439 10.17 -48.78 -9.86
CA LEU A 439 9.45 -50.04 -9.66
C LEU A 439 9.43 -50.85 -10.95
N ILE A 440 10.08 -52.02 -10.95
CA ILE A 440 10.05 -52.93 -12.10
C ILE A 440 8.67 -53.59 -12.18
N LEU A 441 7.91 -53.30 -13.24
CA LEU A 441 6.51 -53.71 -13.36
C LEU A 441 6.33 -55.23 -13.48
N GLY A 442 7.28 -55.92 -14.11
CA GLY A 442 7.27 -57.38 -14.22
C GLY A 442 7.39 -58.09 -12.87
N ASP A 443 8.11 -57.49 -11.93
CA ASP A 443 8.35 -58.05 -10.60
C ASP A 443 7.22 -57.69 -9.64
N ALA A 444 6.74 -56.43 -9.72
CA ALA A 444 5.68 -55.92 -8.85
C ALA A 444 4.29 -56.49 -9.20
N PHE A 445 4.05 -56.80 -10.48
CA PHE A 445 2.76 -57.32 -10.96
C PHE A 445 2.95 -58.59 -11.83
N PRO A 446 3.39 -59.72 -11.25
CA PRO A 446 3.89 -60.87 -12.02
C PRO A 446 2.80 -61.80 -12.59
N SER A 447 1.57 -61.81 -12.05
CA SER A 447 0.56 -62.83 -12.42
C SER A 447 -0.34 -62.41 -13.58
N SER A 448 -0.30 -63.16 -14.69
CA SER A 448 -1.18 -62.96 -15.85
C SER A 448 -2.57 -63.58 -15.70
N ALA A 449 -2.78 -64.46 -14.71
CA ALA A 449 -3.98 -65.28 -14.57
C ALA A 449 -5.16 -64.57 -13.88
N SER A 450 -4.91 -63.59 -12.99
CA SER A 450 -5.92 -62.74 -12.35
C SER A 450 -5.25 -61.55 -11.64
N PRO A 451 -4.74 -60.57 -12.41
CA PRO A 451 -3.97 -59.48 -11.84
C PRO A 451 -4.86 -58.47 -11.11
N VAL A 452 -4.43 -58.00 -9.94
CA VAL A 452 -5.08 -56.86 -9.27
C VAL A 452 -4.92 -55.57 -10.09
N VAL A 453 -3.84 -55.45 -10.88
CA VAL A 453 -3.60 -54.38 -11.85
C VAL A 453 -3.55 -54.97 -13.26
N VAL A 454 -4.54 -54.67 -14.09
CA VAL A 454 -4.72 -55.28 -15.42
C VAL A 454 -3.90 -54.56 -16.49
N ALA A 455 -3.83 -53.24 -16.39
CA ALA A 455 -3.12 -52.40 -17.33
C ALA A 455 -2.56 -51.14 -16.66
N ILE A 456 -1.43 -50.67 -17.18
CA ILE A 456 -0.80 -49.41 -16.79
C ILE A 456 -0.46 -48.65 -18.06
N TYR A 457 -0.79 -47.37 -18.12
CA TYR A 457 -0.43 -46.49 -19.22
C TYR A 457 0.32 -45.27 -18.71
N GLN A 458 1.25 -44.77 -19.50
CA GLN A 458 1.90 -43.48 -19.33
C GLN A 458 1.69 -42.69 -20.61
N ALA A 459 1.08 -41.50 -20.52
CA ALA A 459 0.95 -40.63 -21.68
C ALA A 459 2.33 -40.15 -22.14
N ILE A 460 2.45 -39.85 -23.43
CA ILE A 460 3.60 -39.13 -23.98
C ILE A 460 3.13 -37.69 -24.21
N ASP A 461 3.65 -36.77 -23.41
CA ASP A 461 3.26 -35.35 -23.41
C ASP A 461 3.26 -34.71 -24.80
N GLY A 462 2.25 -33.87 -25.07
CA GLY A 462 2.08 -33.22 -26.37
C GLY A 462 1.68 -34.16 -27.51
N SER A 463 1.38 -35.43 -27.21
CA SER A 463 0.96 -36.44 -28.20
C SER A 463 -0.29 -37.20 -27.75
N MET A 464 -0.89 -37.96 -28.67
CA MET A 464 -1.99 -38.90 -28.37
C MET A 464 -1.49 -40.33 -28.13
N GLN A 465 -0.19 -40.51 -27.86
CA GLN A 465 0.44 -41.82 -27.71
C GLN A 465 0.64 -42.18 -26.23
N TYR A 466 0.67 -43.50 -25.97
CA TYR A 466 0.88 -44.04 -24.63
C TYR A 466 1.95 -45.13 -24.65
N ARG A 467 2.82 -45.11 -23.63
CA ARG A 467 3.52 -46.32 -23.22
C ARG A 467 2.58 -47.16 -22.38
N ARG A 468 2.65 -48.49 -22.51
CA ARG A 468 1.71 -49.38 -21.84
C ARG A 468 2.37 -50.62 -21.28
N TRP A 469 1.85 -51.09 -20.16
CA TRP A 469 2.09 -52.40 -19.60
C TRP A 469 0.76 -53.12 -19.48
N LEU A 470 0.69 -54.37 -19.94
CA LEU A 470 -0.52 -55.18 -19.94
C LEU A 470 -0.21 -56.51 -19.25
N ALA A 471 -0.99 -56.86 -18.24
CA ALA A 471 -0.75 -58.07 -17.46
C ALA A 471 -0.85 -59.35 -18.31
N ALA A 472 -1.89 -59.44 -19.15
CA ALA A 472 -2.16 -60.63 -19.96
C ALA A 472 -1.38 -60.70 -21.30
N THR A 473 -0.75 -59.61 -21.75
CA THR A 473 -0.19 -59.51 -23.11
C THR A 473 1.25 -58.98 -23.10
N PRO A 474 2.26 -59.84 -22.85
CA PRO A 474 3.66 -59.42 -22.80
C PRO A 474 4.17 -58.77 -24.10
N ALA A 475 3.76 -59.29 -25.26
CA ALA A 475 4.18 -58.79 -26.58
C ALA A 475 3.73 -57.35 -26.88
N GLY A 476 2.78 -56.80 -26.12
CA GLY A 476 2.26 -55.44 -26.29
C GLY A 476 2.86 -54.40 -25.35
N ARG A 477 3.80 -54.80 -24.48
CA ARG A 477 4.37 -53.94 -23.43
C ARG A 477 5.43 -53.00 -24.01
N THR A 478 5.24 -51.70 -23.79
CA THR A 478 6.20 -50.62 -24.10
C THR A 478 6.60 -49.83 -22.84
N LEU A 479 6.04 -50.17 -21.69
CA LEU A 479 6.40 -49.67 -20.36
C LEU A 479 6.90 -50.84 -19.51
N ALA A 480 8.06 -50.67 -18.87
CA ALA A 480 8.69 -51.71 -18.05
C ALA A 480 8.88 -51.31 -16.58
N VAL A 481 8.93 -50.00 -16.28
CA VAL A 481 9.29 -49.45 -14.98
C VAL A 481 8.39 -48.27 -14.65
N LEU A 482 8.04 -48.10 -13.37
CA LEU A 482 7.51 -46.84 -12.84
C LEU A 482 8.65 -46.02 -12.25
N GLU A 483 8.76 -44.78 -12.68
CA GLU A 483 9.77 -43.83 -12.20
C GLU A 483 9.17 -42.96 -11.08
N PRO A 484 9.91 -42.71 -9.98
CA PRO A 484 9.46 -41.80 -8.94
C PRO A 484 9.13 -40.41 -9.48
N GLY A 485 8.04 -39.82 -9.01
CA GLY A 485 7.58 -38.49 -9.42
C GLY A 485 6.92 -38.46 -10.81
N ARG A 486 6.60 -39.62 -11.40
CA ARG A 486 5.87 -39.73 -12.67
C ARG A 486 4.44 -40.21 -12.46
N GLU A 487 3.59 -39.76 -13.37
CA GLU A 487 2.17 -40.04 -13.49
C GLU A 487 1.87 -41.27 -14.36
N TYR A 488 0.82 -41.98 -13.99
CA TYR A 488 0.41 -43.22 -14.61
C TYR A 488 -1.10 -43.43 -14.49
N TRP A 489 -1.66 -44.07 -15.51
CA TRP A 489 -3.03 -44.56 -15.55
C TRP A 489 -3.05 -46.05 -15.21
N PHE A 490 -3.63 -46.40 -14.07
CA PHE A 490 -3.83 -47.79 -13.65
C PHE A 490 -5.26 -48.22 -13.88
N LEU A 491 -5.45 -49.41 -14.46
CA LEU A 491 -6.70 -50.14 -14.40
C LEU A 491 -6.58 -51.26 -13.37
N ALA A 492 -7.24 -51.11 -12.24
CA ALA A 492 -7.21 -52.09 -11.14
C ALA A 492 -8.56 -52.80 -10.98
N THR A 493 -8.53 -54.07 -10.58
CA THR A 493 -9.74 -54.88 -10.31
C THR A 493 -10.12 -54.91 -8.83
N ALA A 494 -9.16 -54.61 -7.94
CA ALA A 494 -9.34 -54.50 -6.50
C ALA A 494 -8.41 -53.42 -5.93
N PRO A 495 -8.63 -52.94 -4.70
CA PRO A 495 -7.76 -51.95 -4.09
C PRO A 495 -6.32 -52.48 -3.92
N VAL A 496 -5.33 -51.66 -4.27
CA VAL A 496 -3.89 -51.95 -4.07
C VAL A 496 -3.17 -50.70 -3.60
N THR A 497 -2.25 -50.85 -2.65
CA THR A 497 -1.41 -49.76 -2.18
C THR A 497 -0.09 -49.76 -2.94
N LEU A 498 0.24 -48.66 -3.60
CA LEU A 498 1.57 -48.40 -4.15
C LEU A 498 2.45 -47.77 -3.06
N PRO A 499 3.71 -48.21 -2.92
CA PRO A 499 4.63 -47.63 -1.95
C PRO A 499 4.94 -46.16 -2.31
N GLY A 500 4.95 -45.30 -1.30
CA GLY A 500 5.37 -43.91 -1.35
C GLY A 500 6.61 -43.66 -0.49
N GLY A 501 6.78 -42.42 -0.03
CA GLY A 501 7.92 -42.02 0.81
C GLY A 501 8.85 -40.99 0.17
N PHE A 502 8.36 -40.25 -0.82
CA PHE A 502 9.09 -39.16 -1.46
C PHE A 502 8.82 -37.83 -0.76
N SER A 503 9.86 -37.03 -0.53
CA SER A 503 9.73 -35.69 0.04
C SER A 503 10.51 -34.67 -0.78
N VAL A 504 9.92 -33.51 -1.04
CA VAL A 504 10.59 -32.39 -1.73
C VAL A 504 10.39 -31.10 -0.95
N SER A 505 11.48 -30.36 -0.76
CA SER A 505 11.50 -29.09 -0.01
C SER A 505 11.58 -27.85 -0.91
N PHE A 506 11.47 -28.03 -2.22
CA PHE A 506 11.50 -26.96 -3.21
C PHE A 506 10.53 -27.30 -4.36
N PRO A 507 9.86 -26.29 -4.96
CA PRO A 507 9.03 -26.53 -6.12
C PRO A 507 9.89 -27.01 -7.28
N VAL A 508 9.39 -27.99 -8.03
CA VAL A 508 10.06 -28.52 -9.22
C VAL A 508 9.35 -27.98 -10.45
N PRO A 509 9.97 -27.09 -11.24
CA PRO A 509 9.36 -26.59 -12.46
C PRO A 509 9.10 -27.72 -13.46
N VAL A 510 7.95 -27.68 -14.13
CA VAL A 510 7.55 -28.69 -15.12
C VAL A 510 7.31 -28.01 -16.47
N THR A 511 8.05 -28.40 -17.50
CA THR A 511 7.80 -27.92 -18.86
C THR A 511 6.65 -28.69 -19.49
N LEU A 512 5.59 -27.96 -19.85
CA LEU A 512 4.42 -28.46 -20.55
C LEU A 512 4.58 -28.19 -22.06
N GLN A 513 4.20 -29.17 -22.87
CA GLN A 513 4.14 -29.05 -24.33
C GLN A 513 2.79 -28.47 -24.76
N GLN A 514 2.72 -27.91 -25.96
CA GLN A 514 1.45 -27.52 -26.56
C GLN A 514 0.48 -28.70 -26.61
N GLY A 515 -0.78 -28.48 -26.20
CA GLY A 515 -1.79 -29.53 -26.13
C GLY A 515 -1.91 -30.14 -24.74
N TRP A 516 -2.26 -31.43 -24.67
CA TRP A 516 -2.49 -32.15 -23.42
C TRP A 516 -1.17 -32.68 -22.83
N ASN A 517 -1.05 -32.55 -21.51
CA ASN A 517 0.06 -33.03 -20.70
C ASN A 517 -0.51 -33.74 -19.48
N ASP A 518 0.10 -34.84 -19.06
CA ASP A 518 -0.16 -35.41 -17.75
C ASP A 518 0.86 -34.81 -16.76
N LEU A 519 0.39 -34.33 -15.61
CA LEU A 519 1.16 -33.57 -14.66
C LEU A 519 1.03 -34.19 -13.27
N VAL A 520 2.16 -34.37 -12.59
CA VAL A 520 2.20 -34.51 -11.12
C VAL A 520 2.40 -33.14 -10.50
N TYR A 521 1.45 -32.68 -9.67
CA TYR A 521 1.62 -31.41 -8.96
C TYR A 521 2.47 -31.59 -7.69
N ILE A 522 3.70 -31.07 -7.72
CA ILE A 522 4.64 -31.12 -6.59
C ILE A 522 4.88 -29.69 -6.10
N GLY A 523 3.87 -29.14 -5.45
CA GLY A 523 3.89 -27.84 -4.78
C GLY A 523 2.90 -27.83 -3.62
N GLY A 524 2.79 -26.72 -2.90
CA GLY A 524 1.81 -26.57 -1.83
C GLY A 524 0.38 -26.55 -2.36
N SER A 525 -0.54 -27.31 -1.73
CA SER A 525 -1.94 -27.33 -2.15
C SER A 525 -2.59 -25.94 -2.07
N ALA A 526 -3.28 -25.53 -3.14
CA ALA A 526 -3.92 -24.20 -3.24
C ALA A 526 -5.06 -24.19 -4.26
N ASP A 527 -5.79 -23.07 -4.33
CA ASP A 527 -6.78 -22.82 -5.38
C ASP A 527 -6.11 -22.97 -6.76
N PRO A 528 -6.78 -23.55 -7.77
CA PRO A 528 -6.22 -23.70 -9.11
C PRO A 528 -5.71 -22.40 -9.73
N ARG A 529 -6.33 -21.25 -9.43
CA ARG A 529 -5.89 -19.93 -9.91
C ARG A 529 -4.50 -19.56 -9.41
N ASP A 530 -4.16 -19.98 -8.20
CA ASP A 530 -2.85 -19.71 -7.59
C ASP A 530 -1.84 -20.80 -7.96
N ALA A 531 -2.26 -22.06 -7.84
CA ALA A 531 -1.41 -23.22 -8.09
C ALA A 531 -0.90 -23.28 -9.54
N LEU A 532 -1.66 -22.72 -10.48
CA LEU A 532 -1.38 -22.71 -11.92
C LEU A 532 -1.14 -21.29 -12.46
N ALA A 533 -0.94 -20.29 -11.60
CA ALA A 533 -0.79 -18.88 -11.99
C ALA A 533 0.32 -18.67 -13.03
N SER A 534 1.41 -19.45 -12.99
CA SER A 534 2.49 -19.35 -13.97
C SER A 534 2.10 -19.78 -15.39
N LEU A 535 0.89 -20.33 -15.56
CA LEU A 535 0.31 -20.72 -16.85
C LEU A 535 -0.73 -19.71 -17.35
N GLU A 536 -0.92 -18.58 -16.66
CA GLU A 536 -1.89 -17.55 -17.02
C GLU A 536 -1.74 -17.11 -18.49
N GLY A 537 -2.88 -16.92 -19.16
CA GLY A 537 -2.95 -16.62 -20.60
C GLY A 537 -2.64 -17.80 -21.54
N ARG A 538 -2.12 -18.93 -21.03
CA ARG A 538 -1.79 -20.13 -21.83
C ARG A 538 -2.55 -21.37 -21.41
N LEU A 539 -3.03 -21.42 -20.17
CA LEU A 539 -3.89 -22.49 -19.68
C LEU A 539 -5.24 -22.47 -20.40
N ILE A 540 -5.59 -23.58 -21.05
CA ILE A 540 -6.89 -23.77 -21.70
C ILE A 540 -7.84 -24.51 -20.75
N GLU A 541 -7.35 -25.61 -20.15
CA GLU A 541 -8.17 -26.49 -19.32
C GLU A 541 -7.27 -27.28 -18.37
N VAL A 542 -7.78 -27.56 -17.16
CA VAL A 542 -7.19 -28.57 -16.28
C VAL A 542 -8.27 -29.54 -15.81
N ALA A 543 -7.92 -30.83 -15.77
CA ALA A 543 -8.84 -31.88 -15.37
C ALA A 543 -8.17 -32.83 -14.37
N LYS A 544 -8.97 -33.34 -13.43
CA LYS A 544 -8.60 -34.36 -12.46
C LYS A 544 -9.52 -35.56 -12.61
N TRP A 545 -8.94 -36.75 -12.63
CA TRP A 545 -9.73 -37.98 -12.64
C TRP A 545 -10.12 -38.36 -11.21
N ASP A 546 -11.41 -38.59 -10.98
CA ASP A 546 -11.92 -39.11 -9.72
C ASP A 546 -12.11 -40.63 -9.85
N ALA A 547 -11.18 -41.38 -9.27
CA ALA A 547 -11.21 -42.83 -9.29
C ALA A 547 -12.39 -43.44 -8.51
N ALA A 548 -12.96 -42.74 -7.52
CA ALA A 548 -14.10 -43.26 -6.77
C ALA A 548 -15.39 -43.19 -7.59
N THR A 549 -15.56 -42.11 -8.37
CA THR A 549 -16.76 -41.91 -9.20
C THR A 549 -16.57 -42.32 -10.66
N GLN A 550 -15.33 -42.64 -11.06
CA GLN A 550 -14.93 -42.93 -12.44
C GLN A 550 -15.34 -41.80 -13.39
N ARG A 551 -15.11 -40.55 -12.98
CA ARG A 551 -15.50 -39.35 -13.73
C ARG A 551 -14.40 -38.30 -13.74
N TRP A 552 -14.43 -37.47 -14.77
CA TRP A 552 -13.62 -36.27 -14.87
C TRP A 552 -14.21 -35.14 -14.04
N ARG A 553 -13.35 -34.47 -13.28
CA ARG A 553 -13.58 -33.17 -12.68
C ARG A 553 -12.73 -32.15 -13.43
N ARG A 554 -13.28 -31.00 -13.78
CA ARG A 554 -12.59 -30.00 -14.62
C ARG A 554 -12.53 -28.65 -13.91
N PHE A 555 -11.51 -27.87 -14.22
CA PHE A 555 -11.43 -26.46 -13.87
C PHE A 555 -10.99 -25.72 -15.14
N GLY A 556 -11.72 -24.65 -15.47
CA GLY A 556 -11.51 -23.82 -16.65
C GLY A 556 -11.26 -22.37 -16.26
N ASP A 557 -11.02 -21.51 -17.26
CA ASP A 557 -10.74 -20.06 -17.16
C ASP A 557 -11.86 -19.18 -16.57
N GLY A 558 -12.80 -19.75 -15.81
CA GLY A 558 -13.96 -19.05 -15.27
C GLY A 558 -15.10 -18.81 -16.27
N THR A 559 -14.93 -19.11 -17.56
CA THR A 559 -16.02 -19.08 -18.55
C THR A 559 -16.77 -20.43 -18.65
N ALA A 560 -16.20 -21.47 -18.05
CA ALA A 560 -16.81 -22.78 -17.99
C ALA A 560 -18.11 -22.72 -17.16
N PRO A 561 -19.24 -23.24 -17.66
CA PRO A 561 -20.49 -23.28 -16.91
C PRO A 561 -20.31 -23.95 -15.54
N ALA A 562 -21.11 -23.60 -14.53
CA ALA A 562 -21.01 -24.15 -13.17
C ALA A 562 -21.11 -25.70 -13.08
N TRP A 563 -21.64 -26.36 -14.10
CA TRP A 563 -21.64 -27.83 -14.19
C TRP A 563 -20.28 -28.42 -14.65
N ALA A 564 -19.38 -27.58 -15.14
CA ALA A 564 -18.02 -27.91 -15.58
C ALA A 564 -16.93 -27.54 -14.56
N THR A 565 -17.29 -26.93 -13.42
CA THR A 565 -16.39 -26.73 -12.27
C THR A 565 -16.46 -27.97 -11.35
N GLY A 566 -15.38 -28.73 -11.27
CA GLY A 566 -15.33 -30.02 -10.59
C GLY A 566 -14.36 -30.11 -9.40
N PHE A 567 -13.48 -29.12 -9.21
CA PHE A 567 -12.63 -29.01 -8.01
C PHE A 567 -12.16 -27.56 -7.80
N ASP A 568 -11.94 -27.21 -6.53
CA ASP A 568 -11.51 -25.91 -6.01
C ASP A 568 -10.11 -25.96 -5.38
N LEU A 569 -9.45 -27.12 -5.44
CA LEU A 569 -8.13 -27.35 -4.86
C LEU A 569 -7.25 -28.17 -5.80
N VAL A 570 -6.08 -27.62 -6.15
CA VAL A 570 -4.95 -28.39 -6.67
C VAL A 570 -4.20 -28.95 -5.46
N GLU A 571 -4.15 -30.27 -5.35
CA GLU A 571 -3.56 -30.98 -4.23
C GLU A 571 -2.10 -31.31 -4.52
N ALA A 572 -1.24 -31.11 -3.53
CA ALA A 572 0.10 -31.67 -3.51
C ALA A 572 0.05 -33.18 -3.74
N CYS A 573 1.01 -33.70 -4.51
CA CYS A 573 1.14 -35.13 -4.82
C CYS A 573 -0.02 -35.74 -5.62
N ALA A 574 -0.92 -34.94 -6.19
CA ALA A 574 -1.97 -35.41 -7.07
C ALA A 574 -1.59 -35.25 -8.55
N THR A 575 -2.29 -35.99 -9.41
CA THR A 575 -2.10 -35.91 -10.87
C THR A 575 -3.25 -35.20 -11.55
N TYR A 576 -2.89 -34.47 -12.61
CA TYR A 576 -3.79 -33.64 -13.39
C TYR A 576 -3.51 -33.83 -14.88
N GLN A 577 -4.53 -33.63 -15.70
CA GLN A 577 -4.33 -33.40 -17.14
C GLN A 577 -4.44 -31.91 -17.38
N VAL A 578 -3.42 -31.32 -17.99
CA VAL A 578 -3.34 -29.88 -18.25
C VAL A 578 -3.24 -29.67 -19.76
N ARG A 579 -4.12 -28.83 -20.29
CA ARG A 579 -4.08 -28.40 -21.68
C ARG A 579 -3.59 -26.96 -21.78
N VAL A 580 -2.53 -26.75 -22.57
CA VAL A 580 -1.97 -25.41 -22.82
C VAL A 580 -1.94 -25.07 -24.31
N SER A 581 -2.06 -23.78 -24.63
CA SER A 581 -2.09 -23.26 -26.01
C SER A 581 -0.75 -23.31 -26.71
N GLU A 582 0.35 -23.27 -25.96
CA GLU A 582 1.74 -23.34 -26.41
C GLU A 582 2.64 -23.92 -25.31
N ALA A 583 3.90 -24.21 -25.62
CA ALA A 583 4.84 -24.70 -24.62
C ALA A 583 5.08 -23.66 -23.51
N VAL A 584 5.06 -24.09 -22.26
CA VAL A 584 5.17 -23.22 -21.07
C VAL A 584 5.68 -24.00 -19.87
N THR A 585 6.35 -23.34 -18.94
CA THR A 585 6.81 -23.97 -17.69
C THR A 585 5.84 -23.65 -16.56
N LEU A 586 5.30 -24.68 -15.92
CA LEU A 586 4.62 -24.57 -14.63
C LEU A 586 5.66 -24.34 -13.53
N GLN A 587 5.46 -23.31 -12.71
CA GLN A 587 6.19 -23.05 -11.47
C GLN A 587 5.26 -23.35 -10.29
N PRO A 588 5.37 -24.53 -9.64
CA PRO A 588 4.53 -24.86 -8.50
C PRO A 588 4.74 -23.91 -7.32
N LEU A 589 3.73 -23.79 -6.46
CA LEU A 589 3.85 -23.04 -5.22
C LEU A 589 4.82 -23.73 -4.26
N GLN A 590 5.42 -22.94 -3.36
CA GLN A 590 6.33 -23.47 -2.35
C GLN A 590 5.66 -24.59 -1.53
N PRO A 591 6.30 -25.78 -1.43
CA PRO A 591 5.77 -26.93 -0.71
C PRO A 591 5.65 -26.70 0.80
#